data_AF-A0A2K3NK17-F1
#
_entry.id   AF-A0A2K3NK17-F1
#
_cell.length_a   1.000
_cell.length_b   1.000
_cell.length_c   1.000
_cell.angle_alpha   90.00
_cell.angle_beta   90.00
_cell.angle_gamma   90.00
#
_symmetry.space_group_name_H-M   'P 1'
#
loop_
_entity.id
_entity.type
_entity.pdbx_description
1 polymer ?
#
loop_
_entity_poly.entity_id
_entity_poly.type
_entity_poly.pdbx_seq_one_letter_code
_entity_poly.pdbx_strand_id
1 'polypeptide(L)'
;MLLRLTKVSDGKSDHCDSEEMEMGFNVLSDGEVMKSKRFIVKPRIKVWMARAVTTVIIWSCVVQLIAIGEFWGPRLLKGMPYCFSHLEEPSIVTKVIVPAKVVFPPKRIYKNNGYLMVSCNGGLNQMRAAICDMVAIARHLNVTLIVPELDKSSFWADPSEFQDIFDVDNFIASLRDEVRILKQLPPRLKRRVELGLSYSLPPISWSDISYYEKQILPLLRKHKVVHLNRTDARLANNGLPIEIQKLRCRVNFNALRYEMDMLAFSGCTHGCDDSEVEELTRMRYAYPWWKEKVINSELKRNDGLCPLTPEETALILKALDIDQNIQIYIAAGEIFGGERRMARLRATYPNL
;
A
#
# COMPACT_ATOMS: atom_id res chain seq x y z
N MET A 1 -16.47 26.30 18.03
CA MET A 1 -16.13 25.93 19.42
C MET A 1 -14.70 26.40 19.68
N LEU A 2 -14.55 27.61 20.20
CA LEU A 2 -13.24 28.25 20.47
C LEU A 2 -12.79 27.86 21.89
N LEU A 3 -11.59 27.30 22.03
CA LEU A 3 -10.93 27.12 23.32
C LEU A 3 -9.77 28.11 23.42
N ARG A 4 -9.94 29.07 24.33
CA ARG A 4 -8.96 30.08 24.75
C ARG A 4 -8.15 29.50 25.91
N LEU A 5 -6.83 29.47 25.80
CA LEU A 5 -5.92 29.22 26.92
C LEU A 5 -5.45 30.56 27.47
N THR A 6 -5.72 30.84 28.75
CA THR A 6 -5.17 32.00 29.47
C THR A 6 -4.13 31.55 30.48
N LYS A 7 -2.94 32.15 30.33
CA LYS A 7 -1.80 32.11 31.25
C LYS A 7 -2.02 33.18 32.32
N VAL A 8 -1.75 32.87 33.59
CA VAL A 8 -1.64 33.87 34.66
C VAL A 8 -0.26 33.73 35.29
N SER A 9 0.44 34.85 35.41
CA SER A 9 1.75 35.01 36.05
C SER A 9 1.66 36.18 37.05
N ASP A 10 2.63 36.14 37.98
CA ASP A 10 3.11 37.17 38.93
C ASP A 10 2.44 37.20 40.31
N GLY A 11 3.15 37.23 41.45
CA GLY A 11 4.61 37.29 41.67
C GLY A 11 5.01 37.12 43.17
N LYS A 12 6.31 36.84 43.37
CA LYS A 12 7.26 37.04 44.52
C LYS A 12 6.68 37.54 45.88
N SER A 13 7.07 37.04 47.07
CA SER A 13 8.43 36.93 47.62
C SER A 13 8.50 36.19 48.98
N ASP A 14 9.61 35.49 49.20
CA ASP A 14 10.39 35.25 50.42
C ASP A 14 9.83 34.56 51.70
N HIS A 15 10.66 33.61 52.11
CA HIS A 15 10.89 33.01 53.43
C HIS A 15 10.25 31.66 53.77
N CYS A 16 11.15 30.77 54.20
CA CYS A 16 10.97 29.36 54.51
C CYS A 16 9.95 29.15 55.61
N ASP A 17 8.99 28.25 55.38
CA ASP A 17 8.76 27.11 56.26
C ASP A 17 7.92 26.08 55.51
N SER A 18 8.33 24.83 55.63
CA SER A 18 7.69 23.68 55.02
C SER A 18 6.38 23.35 55.73
N GLU A 19 5.25 23.76 55.14
CA GLU A 19 3.91 23.34 55.56
C GLU A 19 3.29 22.37 54.55
N GLU A 20 2.78 21.27 55.10
CA GLU A 20 2.00 20.23 54.45
C GLU A 20 0.66 20.79 53.95
N MET A 21 0.19 20.36 52.78
CA MET A 21 -1.20 20.59 52.35
C MET A 21 -1.85 19.26 51.94
N GLU A 22 -2.75 18.81 52.81
CA GLU A 22 -3.67 17.70 52.59
C GLU A 22 -4.66 18.01 51.45
N MET A 23 -4.97 17.01 50.61
CA MET A 23 -6.15 17.02 49.74
C MET A 23 -7.09 15.91 50.20
N GLY A 24 -8.14 16.29 50.93
CA GLY A 24 -9.22 15.40 51.35
C GLY A 24 -10.20 15.12 50.21
N PHE A 25 -10.53 13.84 50.02
CA PHE A 25 -11.63 13.39 49.16
C PHE A 25 -12.75 12.90 50.09
N ASN A 26 -13.90 13.56 50.07
CA ASN A 26 -15.04 13.18 50.90
C ASN A 26 -15.79 12.00 50.27
N VAL A 27 -15.72 10.82 50.91
CA VAL A 27 -16.67 9.73 50.72
C VAL A 27 -17.15 9.31 52.10
N LEU A 28 -18.45 9.50 52.35
CA LEU A 28 -19.16 9.09 53.55
C LEU A 28 -19.40 7.58 53.52
N SER A 29 -18.74 6.82 54.41
CA SER A 29 -19.34 5.66 55.09
C SER A 29 -18.45 5.23 56.27
N ASP A 30 -19.11 4.74 57.31
CA ASP A 30 -18.62 4.46 58.66
C ASP A 30 -17.35 3.61 58.79
N GLY A 31 -16.56 3.92 59.82
CA GLY A 31 -15.89 2.92 60.65
C GLY A 31 -14.38 2.72 60.47
N GLU A 32 -13.67 3.01 61.56
CA GLU A 32 -12.31 2.54 61.94
C GLU A 32 -11.09 3.43 61.63
N VAL A 33 -10.50 3.92 62.73
CA VAL A 33 -9.23 4.66 62.79
C VAL A 33 -8.06 3.67 62.70
N MET A 34 -7.17 3.85 61.71
CA MET A 34 -5.93 3.06 61.61
C MET A 34 -4.70 3.99 61.62
N LYS A 35 -3.85 3.81 62.65
CA LYS A 35 -2.64 4.60 62.95
C LYS A 35 -1.62 4.64 61.80
N SER A 36 -1.10 5.83 61.52
CA SER A 36 0.01 6.10 60.60
C SER A 36 1.30 5.38 61.02
N LYS A 37 1.85 4.53 60.15
CA LYS A 37 3.17 3.89 60.29
C LYS A 37 4.20 4.68 59.48
N ARG A 38 5.18 5.30 60.15
CA ARG A 38 6.41 5.82 59.52
C ARG A 38 7.14 4.68 58.81
N PHE A 39 7.23 4.75 57.49
CA PHE A 39 7.99 3.80 56.69
C PHE A 39 9.50 4.08 56.80
N ILE A 40 10.18 3.29 57.62
CA ILE A 40 11.63 3.21 57.63
C ILE A 40 12.06 2.39 56.41
N VAL A 41 12.54 3.07 55.36
CA VAL A 41 13.02 2.42 54.13
C VAL A 41 14.29 1.63 54.44
N LYS A 42 14.17 0.29 54.42
CA LYS A 42 15.25 -0.67 54.68
C LYS A 42 16.45 -0.40 53.76
N PRO A 43 17.71 -0.56 54.24
CA PRO A 43 18.93 -0.24 53.47
C PRO A 43 19.05 -1.01 52.16
N ARG A 44 18.46 -2.20 52.06
CA ARG A 44 18.39 -2.98 50.81
C ARG A 44 17.57 -2.31 49.70
N ILE A 45 16.52 -1.57 50.03
CA ILE A 45 15.66 -0.88 49.03
C ILE A 45 16.40 0.34 48.46
N LYS A 46 17.19 1.06 49.28
CA LYS A 46 18.05 2.15 48.82
C LYS A 46 19.10 1.68 47.80
N VAL A 47 19.65 0.47 47.98
CA VAL A 47 20.60 -0.13 47.03
C VAL A 47 19.92 -0.50 45.70
N TRP A 48 18.69 -1.00 45.73
CA TRP A 48 17.93 -1.28 44.50
C TRP A 48 17.57 -0.02 43.73
N MET A 49 17.18 1.04 44.43
CA MET A 49 16.90 2.34 43.80
C MET A 49 18.18 2.96 43.21
N ALA A 50 19.30 2.90 43.93
CA ALA A 50 20.59 3.37 43.42
C ALA A 50 21.00 2.60 42.16
N ARG A 51 20.84 1.26 42.14
CA ARG A 51 21.11 0.44 40.96
C ARG A 51 20.24 0.84 39.77
N ALA A 52 18.93 0.99 39.97
CA ALA A 52 18.01 1.39 38.90
C ALA A 52 18.38 2.76 38.31
N VAL A 53 18.69 3.74 39.16
CA VAL A 53 19.10 5.08 38.72
C VAL A 53 20.42 5.04 37.95
N THR A 54 21.42 4.27 38.42
CA THR A 54 22.68 4.12 37.69
C THR A 54 22.50 3.44 36.33
N THR A 55 21.61 2.45 36.21
CA THR A 55 21.34 1.78 34.94
C THR A 55 20.70 2.74 33.94
N VAL A 56 19.77 3.58 34.39
CA VAL A 56 19.12 4.59 33.53
C VAL A 56 20.11 5.65 33.05
N ILE A 57 21.01 6.12 33.92
CA ILE A 57 22.06 7.09 33.55
C ILE A 57 23.05 6.48 32.54
N ILE A 58 23.46 5.22 32.76
CA ILE A 58 24.35 4.53 31.81
C ILE A 58 23.66 4.38 30.45
N TRP A 59 22.38 4.00 30.44
CA TRP A 59 21.62 3.86 29.20
C TRP A 59 21.42 5.18 28.47
N SER A 60 21.16 6.29 29.18
CA SER A 60 21.06 7.61 28.55
C SER A 60 22.39 8.07 27.96
N CYS A 61 23.52 7.82 28.64
CA CYS A 61 24.85 8.08 28.09
C CYS A 61 25.15 7.24 26.85
N VAL A 62 24.77 5.95 26.82
CA VAL A 62 24.95 5.10 25.64
C VAL A 62 24.12 5.60 24.45
N VAL A 63 22.86 5.99 24.66
CA VAL A 63 22.00 6.55 23.61
C VAL A 63 22.59 7.87 23.07
N GLN A 64 23.10 8.74 23.94
CA GLN A 64 23.78 9.97 23.52
C GLN A 64 25.07 9.69 22.75
N LEU A 65 25.86 8.69 23.14
CA LEU A 65 27.07 8.29 22.42
C LEU A 65 26.77 7.65 21.05
N ILE A 66 25.67 6.92 20.90
CA ILE A 66 25.21 6.41 19.59
C ILE A 66 24.77 7.58 18.70
N ALA A 67 24.03 8.54 19.23
CA ALA A 67 23.61 9.73 18.49
C ALA A 67 24.81 10.60 18.02
N ILE A 68 25.90 10.62 18.79
CA ILE A 68 27.14 11.32 18.41
C ILE A 68 28.01 10.44 17.49
N GLY A 69 27.92 9.11 17.61
CA GLY A 69 28.62 8.13 16.78
C GLY A 69 28.15 8.08 15.33
N GLU A 70 26.94 8.57 15.02
CA GLU A 70 26.49 8.77 13.64
C GLU A 70 27.25 9.91 12.92
N PHE A 71 27.98 10.75 13.64
CA PHE A 71 28.77 11.83 13.04
C PHE A 71 30.19 11.38 12.62
N TRP A 72 30.70 10.26 13.15
CA TRP A 72 32.05 9.73 12.86
C TRP A 72 32.03 8.20 12.69
N GLY A 73 31.23 7.71 11.73
CA GLY A 73 31.28 6.33 11.27
C GLY A 73 32.45 6.08 10.29
N PRO A 74 33.24 4.99 10.43
CA PRO A 74 34.34 4.68 9.51
C PRO A 74 33.85 4.40 8.08
N ARG A 75 34.57 4.99 7.11
CA ARG A 75 34.36 4.88 5.65
C ARG A 75 34.65 3.47 5.11
N LEU A 76 33.85 2.48 5.47
CA LEU A 76 34.06 1.07 5.04
C LEU A 76 32.78 0.36 4.56
N LEU A 77 31.82 1.10 4.00
CA LEU A 77 30.68 0.53 3.25
C LEU A 77 30.33 1.36 1.99
N LYS A 78 31.34 1.75 1.20
CA LYS A 78 31.15 2.09 -0.22
C LYS A 78 31.73 0.97 -1.07
N GLY A 79 30.96 -0.08 -1.22
CA GLY A 79 31.31 -1.27 -1.99
C GLY A 79 30.06 -1.99 -2.49
N MET A 80 29.14 -1.24 -3.10
CA MET A 80 28.01 -1.80 -3.84
C MET A 80 27.93 -1.02 -5.16
N PRO A 81 27.95 -1.70 -6.33
CA PRO A 81 28.01 -1.02 -7.62
C PRO A 81 26.65 -0.38 -7.92
N TYR A 82 26.56 0.93 -7.73
CA TYR A 82 25.47 1.73 -8.28
C TYR A 82 25.67 1.82 -9.79
N CYS A 83 24.94 0.99 -10.53
CA CYS A 83 24.76 1.13 -11.97
C CYS A 83 23.94 2.39 -12.26
N PHE A 84 24.58 3.55 -12.37
CA PHE A 84 24.13 4.66 -13.22
C PHE A 84 25.38 5.43 -13.67
N SER A 85 25.96 4.98 -14.78
CA SER A 85 26.87 5.81 -15.56
C SER A 85 26.08 7.00 -16.11
N HIS A 86 26.53 8.19 -15.75
CA HIS A 86 26.20 9.45 -16.42
C HIS A 86 26.31 9.28 -17.93
N LEU A 87 25.22 9.56 -18.64
CA LEU A 87 25.26 9.88 -20.06
C LEU A 87 24.80 11.32 -20.20
N GLU A 88 25.71 12.13 -20.72
CA GLU A 88 25.58 13.54 -21.05
C GLU A 88 24.37 13.80 -21.97
N GLU A 89 23.76 14.97 -21.81
CA GLU A 89 22.76 15.52 -22.73
C GLU A 89 23.31 15.66 -24.15
N PRO A 90 22.45 15.48 -25.16
CA PRO A 90 22.50 16.36 -26.30
C PRO A 90 21.14 17.00 -26.60
N SER A 91 21.19 18.32 -26.68
CA SER A 91 20.60 19.20 -27.70
C SER A 91 19.34 18.74 -28.43
N ILE A 92 18.29 19.55 -28.24
CA ILE A 92 17.05 19.73 -29.01
C ILE A 92 17.14 19.18 -30.46
N VAL A 93 16.52 18.02 -30.68
CA VAL A 93 16.04 17.59 -31.99
C VAL A 93 14.62 17.08 -31.80
N THR A 94 13.68 17.72 -32.50
CA THR A 94 12.26 17.38 -32.59
C THR A 94 12.10 15.92 -33.03
N LYS A 95 12.05 14.99 -32.06
CA LYS A 95 11.78 13.58 -32.34
C LYS A 95 10.29 13.41 -32.55
N VAL A 96 9.93 13.13 -33.79
CA VAL A 96 8.69 12.41 -34.12
C VAL A 96 8.66 11.15 -33.24
N ILE A 97 7.69 11.08 -32.33
CA ILE A 97 7.49 9.95 -31.43
C ILE A 97 7.02 8.77 -32.27
N VAL A 98 7.97 7.98 -32.77
CA VAL A 98 7.69 6.61 -33.20
C VAL A 98 7.48 5.82 -31.90
N PRO A 99 6.33 5.17 -31.67
CA PRO A 99 6.09 4.46 -30.43
C PRO A 99 7.20 3.41 -30.26
N ALA A 100 7.93 3.52 -29.14
CA ALA A 100 8.98 2.58 -28.78
C ALA A 100 8.40 1.17 -28.89
N LYS A 101 9.00 0.34 -29.74
CA LYS A 101 8.53 -1.04 -29.97
C LYS A 101 8.59 -1.77 -28.63
N VAL A 102 7.43 -1.97 -28.00
CA VAL A 102 7.33 -2.60 -26.68
C VAL A 102 7.93 -4.00 -26.77
N VAL A 103 9.11 -4.18 -26.20
CA VAL A 103 9.79 -5.48 -26.17
C VAL A 103 9.14 -6.31 -25.06
N PHE A 104 8.22 -7.17 -25.45
CA PHE A 104 7.58 -8.09 -24.50
C PHE A 104 8.56 -9.19 -24.08
N PRO A 105 8.50 -9.63 -22.80
CA PRO A 105 9.27 -10.77 -22.35
C PRO A 105 8.90 -12.04 -23.14
N PRO A 106 9.85 -13.00 -23.28
CA PRO A 106 9.61 -14.23 -24.00
C PRO A 106 8.50 -15.06 -23.33
N LYS A 107 7.81 -15.88 -24.11
CA LYS A 107 6.79 -16.79 -23.56
C LYS A 107 7.46 -17.90 -22.75
N ARG A 108 6.98 -18.11 -21.53
CA ARG A 108 7.39 -19.24 -20.70
C ARG A 108 7.06 -20.59 -21.36
N ILE A 109 8.00 -21.52 -21.28
CA ILE A 109 7.80 -22.93 -21.64
C ILE A 109 7.59 -23.73 -20.36
N TYR A 110 6.47 -24.44 -20.25
CA TYR A 110 6.15 -25.26 -19.08
C TYR A 110 5.15 -26.37 -19.44
N LYS A 111 5.12 -27.42 -18.61
CA LYS A 111 4.09 -28.46 -18.68
C LYS A 111 2.89 -28.02 -17.83
N ASN A 112 1.77 -27.75 -18.48
CA ASN A 112 0.58 -27.25 -17.79
C ASN A 112 -0.09 -28.34 -16.92
N ASN A 113 -0.26 -28.06 -15.63
CA ASN A 113 -0.92 -28.95 -14.68
C ASN A 113 -2.45 -28.71 -14.55
N GLY A 114 -2.98 -27.63 -15.11
CA GLY A 114 -4.41 -27.30 -15.01
C GLY A 114 -4.71 -25.82 -15.22
N TYR A 115 -5.94 -25.42 -14.90
CA TYR A 115 -6.41 -24.04 -14.96
C TYR A 115 -6.86 -23.61 -13.58
N LEU A 116 -6.36 -22.47 -13.14
CA LEU A 116 -6.71 -21.87 -11.85
C LEU A 116 -7.61 -20.67 -12.09
N MET A 117 -8.83 -20.72 -11.57
CA MET A 117 -9.72 -19.58 -11.44
C MET A 117 -9.62 -19.05 -10.01
N VAL A 118 -9.77 -17.74 -9.86
CA VAL A 118 -9.58 -17.04 -8.59
C VAL A 118 -10.68 -16.00 -8.46
N SER A 119 -11.36 -15.97 -7.31
CA SER A 119 -12.15 -14.80 -6.90
C SER A 119 -11.50 -14.15 -5.69
N CYS A 120 -11.15 -12.89 -5.80
CA CYS A 120 -10.48 -12.10 -4.76
C CYS A 120 -11.51 -11.27 -3.99
N ASN A 121 -11.48 -11.31 -2.66
CA ASN A 121 -12.39 -10.58 -1.78
C ASN A 121 -11.66 -9.52 -0.94
N GLY A 122 -12.44 -8.63 -0.32
CA GLY A 122 -11.96 -7.62 0.62
C GLY A 122 -11.72 -6.23 0.01
N GLY A 123 -10.90 -5.43 0.69
CA GLY A 123 -10.42 -4.13 0.22
C GLY A 123 -9.69 -4.21 -1.12
N LEU A 124 -9.67 -3.14 -1.93
CA LEU A 124 -8.88 -3.12 -3.18
C LEU A 124 -7.41 -3.53 -2.97
N ASN A 125 -6.79 -3.05 -1.89
CA ASN A 125 -5.42 -3.45 -1.52
C ASN A 125 -5.31 -4.92 -1.08
N GLN A 126 -6.34 -5.48 -0.43
CA GLN A 126 -6.38 -6.89 -0.07
C GLN A 126 -6.55 -7.78 -1.30
N MET A 127 -7.44 -7.38 -2.22
CA MET A 127 -7.61 -8.04 -3.52
C MET A 127 -6.30 -8.00 -4.32
N ARG A 128 -5.62 -6.86 -4.35
CA ARG A 128 -4.31 -6.71 -5.00
C ARG A 128 -3.26 -7.66 -4.42
N ALA A 129 -3.17 -7.77 -3.09
CA ALA A 129 -2.30 -8.75 -2.43
C ALA A 129 -2.69 -10.20 -2.76
N ALA A 130 -3.99 -10.52 -2.76
CA ALA A 130 -4.50 -11.84 -3.15
C ALA A 130 -4.12 -12.21 -4.58
N ILE A 131 -4.22 -11.28 -5.53
CA ILE A 131 -3.81 -11.51 -6.93
C ILE A 131 -2.30 -11.81 -6.98
N CYS A 132 -1.48 -11.06 -6.24
CA CYS A 132 -0.03 -11.31 -6.17
C CYS A 132 0.29 -12.73 -5.68
N ASP A 133 -0.39 -13.17 -4.62
CA ASP A 133 -0.24 -14.52 -4.07
C ASP A 133 -0.64 -15.58 -5.11
N MET A 134 -1.79 -15.41 -5.77
CA MET A 134 -2.30 -16.39 -6.72
C MET A 134 -1.47 -16.47 -8.00
N VAL A 135 -0.88 -15.37 -8.45
CA VAL A 135 0.11 -15.41 -9.55
C VAL A 135 1.35 -16.20 -9.12
N ALA A 136 1.85 -15.97 -7.90
CA ALA A 136 3.00 -16.72 -7.40
C ALA A 136 2.69 -18.22 -7.25
N ILE A 137 1.50 -18.58 -6.76
CA ILE A 137 1.04 -19.97 -6.69
C ILE A 137 0.88 -20.57 -8.08
N ALA A 138 0.33 -19.83 -9.05
CA ALA A 138 0.20 -20.30 -10.42
C ALA A 138 1.56 -20.59 -11.07
N ARG A 139 2.56 -19.71 -10.81
CA ARG A 139 3.96 -19.90 -11.20
C ARG A 139 4.53 -21.19 -10.63
N HIS A 140 4.34 -21.38 -9.31
CA HIS A 140 4.89 -22.49 -8.54
C HIS A 140 4.30 -23.84 -8.96
N LEU A 141 2.98 -23.89 -9.14
CA LEU A 141 2.25 -25.10 -9.51
C LEU A 141 2.28 -25.42 -11.02
N ASN A 142 2.90 -24.59 -11.85
CA ASN A 142 2.92 -24.73 -13.31
C ASN A 142 1.50 -24.83 -13.90
N VAL A 143 0.61 -23.92 -13.52
CA VAL A 143 -0.77 -23.86 -14.03
C VAL A 143 -1.01 -22.60 -14.83
N THR A 144 -2.00 -22.67 -15.73
CA THR A 144 -2.52 -21.48 -16.41
C THR A 144 -3.46 -20.74 -15.46
N LEU A 145 -3.19 -19.47 -15.21
CA LEU A 145 -4.09 -18.59 -14.45
C LEU A 145 -5.13 -17.99 -15.39
N ILE A 146 -6.39 -17.94 -14.95
CA ILE A 146 -7.41 -17.12 -15.59
C ILE A 146 -7.43 -15.77 -14.90
N VAL A 147 -7.63 -14.68 -15.65
CA VAL A 147 -7.75 -13.32 -15.10
C VAL A 147 -8.68 -13.36 -13.87
N PRO A 148 -8.22 -12.92 -12.69
CA PRO A 148 -8.99 -13.03 -11.45
C PRO A 148 -10.31 -12.27 -11.51
N GLU A 149 -11.31 -12.80 -10.82
CA GLU A 149 -12.58 -12.14 -10.58
C GLU A 149 -12.51 -11.32 -9.29
N LEU A 150 -13.06 -10.12 -9.30
CA LEU A 150 -13.14 -9.27 -8.11
C LEU A 150 -14.51 -9.47 -7.45
N ASP A 151 -14.49 -9.57 -6.12
CA ASP A 151 -15.70 -9.68 -5.32
C ASP A 151 -16.44 -8.33 -5.27
N LYS A 152 -17.73 -8.39 -5.59
CA LYS A 152 -18.60 -7.21 -5.77
C LYS A 152 -19.50 -6.96 -4.57
N SER A 153 -19.67 -7.95 -3.68
CA SER A 153 -20.72 -7.94 -2.67
C SER A 153 -20.22 -7.75 -1.23
N SER A 154 -18.94 -8.01 -0.95
CA SER A 154 -18.49 -8.09 0.45
C SER A 154 -18.23 -6.76 1.15
N PHE A 155 -17.77 -5.71 0.45
CA PHE A 155 -17.35 -4.47 1.14
C PHE A 155 -17.69 -3.17 0.40
N TRP A 156 -17.44 -3.09 -0.90
CA TRP A 156 -17.55 -1.84 -1.65
C TRP A 156 -18.87 -1.67 -2.41
N ALA A 157 -19.70 -2.72 -2.47
CA ALA A 157 -20.89 -2.79 -3.34
C ALA A 157 -20.60 -2.33 -4.79
N ASP A 158 -19.35 -2.51 -5.23
CA ASP A 158 -18.84 -1.99 -6.49
C ASP A 158 -19.03 -3.04 -7.60
N PRO A 159 -19.72 -2.71 -8.71
CA PRO A 159 -19.97 -3.66 -9.79
C PRO A 159 -18.80 -3.75 -10.80
N SER A 160 -17.66 -3.12 -10.53
CA SER A 160 -16.48 -3.11 -11.41
C SER A 160 -15.85 -4.50 -11.54
N GLU A 161 -15.46 -4.84 -12.77
CA GLU A 161 -14.70 -6.05 -13.07
C GLU A 161 -13.19 -5.78 -13.02
N PHE A 162 -12.37 -6.82 -13.17
CA PHE A 162 -10.91 -6.69 -13.19
C PHE A 162 -10.42 -5.68 -14.24
N GLN A 163 -10.97 -5.74 -15.46
CA GLN A 163 -10.60 -4.85 -16.56
C GLN A 163 -11.08 -3.41 -16.40
N ASP A 164 -11.99 -3.15 -15.46
CA ASP A 164 -12.44 -1.79 -15.17
C ASP A 164 -11.47 -1.08 -14.21
N ILE A 165 -10.59 -1.84 -13.54
CA ILE A 165 -9.64 -1.34 -12.54
C ILE A 165 -8.19 -1.47 -13.02
N PHE A 166 -7.82 -2.59 -13.64
CA PHE A 166 -6.45 -2.90 -14.02
C PHE A 166 -6.30 -3.10 -15.52
N ASP A 167 -5.16 -2.64 -16.05
CA ASP A 167 -4.75 -2.90 -17.44
C ASP A 167 -4.47 -4.40 -17.63
N VAL A 168 -5.45 -5.09 -18.23
CA VAL A 168 -5.39 -6.54 -18.46
C VAL A 168 -4.28 -6.92 -19.43
N ASP A 169 -4.03 -6.09 -20.43
CA ASP A 169 -3.05 -6.41 -21.46
C ASP A 169 -1.63 -6.24 -20.92
N ASN A 170 -1.36 -5.19 -20.13
CA ASN A 170 -0.13 -5.07 -19.36
C ASN A 170 0.02 -6.23 -18.35
N PHE A 171 -1.03 -6.57 -17.61
CA PHE A 171 -1.00 -7.67 -16.64
C PHE A 171 -0.59 -9.00 -17.29
N ILE A 172 -1.15 -9.33 -18.45
CA ILE A 172 -0.81 -10.56 -19.20
C ILE A 172 0.57 -10.47 -19.84
N ALA A 173 0.91 -9.34 -20.45
CA ALA A 173 2.13 -9.20 -21.23
C ALA A 173 3.39 -9.07 -20.36
N SER A 174 3.30 -8.35 -19.23
CA SER A 174 4.41 -8.15 -18.30
C SER A 174 4.83 -9.41 -17.53
N LEU A 175 3.95 -10.41 -17.45
CA LEU A 175 4.17 -11.68 -16.73
C LEU A 175 4.38 -12.88 -17.65
N ARG A 176 4.51 -12.67 -18.97
CA ARG A 176 4.51 -13.72 -19.99
C ARG A 176 5.64 -14.75 -19.87
N ASP A 177 6.76 -14.34 -19.27
CA ASP A 177 7.95 -15.14 -18.94
C ASP A 177 7.77 -15.96 -17.66
N GLU A 178 6.83 -15.59 -16.80
CA GLU A 178 6.63 -16.20 -15.49
C GLU A 178 5.37 -17.07 -15.44
N VAL A 179 4.22 -16.53 -15.83
CA VAL A 179 2.92 -17.21 -15.70
C VAL A 179 2.13 -17.03 -16.98
N ARG A 180 1.55 -18.12 -17.48
CA ARG A 180 0.59 -18.04 -18.57
C ARG A 180 -0.76 -17.63 -18.01
N ILE A 181 -1.24 -16.46 -18.45
CA ILE A 181 -2.52 -15.89 -18.05
C ILE A 181 -3.45 -15.83 -19.27
N LEU A 182 -4.72 -16.20 -19.10
CA LEU A 182 -5.76 -16.07 -20.13
C LEU A 182 -6.91 -15.21 -19.62
N LYS A 183 -7.48 -14.37 -20.49
CA LYS A 183 -8.67 -13.55 -20.17
C LYS A 183 -9.88 -14.41 -19.78
N GLN A 184 -10.04 -15.55 -20.45
CA GLN A 184 -11.14 -16.48 -20.19
C GLN A 184 -10.68 -17.93 -20.37
N LEU A 185 -11.43 -18.87 -19.80
CA LEU A 185 -11.22 -20.29 -20.01
C LEU A 185 -11.37 -20.69 -21.49
N PRO A 186 -10.61 -21.70 -21.97
CA PRO A 186 -10.85 -22.31 -23.27
C PRO A 186 -12.32 -22.77 -23.40
N PRO A 187 -12.97 -22.64 -24.58
CA PRO A 187 -14.42 -22.88 -24.73
C PRO A 187 -14.91 -24.24 -24.21
N ARG A 188 -14.12 -25.30 -24.41
CA ARG A 188 -14.41 -26.66 -23.91
C ARG A 188 -14.44 -26.73 -22.39
N LEU A 189 -13.54 -26.02 -21.71
CA LEU A 189 -13.48 -25.99 -20.25
C LEU A 189 -14.52 -25.04 -19.69
N LYS A 190 -14.75 -23.89 -20.33
CA LYS A 190 -15.80 -22.93 -19.97
C LYS A 190 -17.17 -23.63 -19.88
N ARG A 191 -17.55 -24.39 -20.91
CA ARG A 191 -18.79 -25.19 -20.91
C ARG A 191 -18.87 -26.20 -19.77
N ARG A 192 -17.75 -26.82 -19.38
CA ARG A 192 -17.72 -27.76 -18.24
C ARG A 192 -17.98 -27.05 -16.92
N VAL A 193 -17.40 -25.86 -16.74
CA VAL A 193 -17.64 -25.03 -15.55
C VAL A 193 -19.10 -24.59 -15.49
N GLU A 194 -19.68 -24.15 -16.61
CA GLU A 194 -21.10 -23.77 -16.72
C GLU A 194 -22.05 -24.94 -16.40
N LEU A 195 -21.64 -26.18 -16.63
CA LEU A 195 -22.36 -27.40 -16.24
C LEU A 195 -22.09 -27.84 -14.78
N GLY A 196 -21.38 -27.05 -13.98
CA GLY A 196 -21.07 -27.36 -12.58
C GLY A 196 -19.95 -28.38 -12.38
N LEU A 197 -19.18 -28.73 -13.43
CA LEU A 197 -18.10 -29.71 -13.36
C LEU A 197 -16.74 -29.10 -12.94
N SER A 198 -16.77 -28.02 -12.16
CA SER A 198 -15.60 -27.39 -11.56
C SER A 198 -15.52 -27.68 -10.06
N TYR A 199 -14.32 -27.74 -9.52
CA TYR A 199 -14.11 -27.86 -8.08
C TYR A 199 -13.83 -26.46 -7.50
N SER A 200 -14.72 -25.95 -6.66
CA SER A 200 -14.58 -24.64 -6.01
C SER A 200 -14.39 -24.81 -4.50
N LEU A 201 -13.40 -24.11 -3.93
CA LEU A 201 -13.12 -24.13 -2.50
C LEU A 201 -12.41 -22.83 -2.05
N PRO A 202 -12.58 -22.43 -0.77
CA PRO A 202 -11.74 -21.40 -0.20
C PRO A 202 -10.39 -22.00 0.22
N PRO A 203 -9.25 -21.44 -0.21
CA PRO A 203 -7.96 -21.86 0.33
C PRO A 203 -7.84 -21.52 1.82
N ILE A 204 -7.04 -22.29 2.55
CA ILE A 204 -6.75 -22.04 3.97
C ILE A 204 -5.88 -20.79 4.10
N SER A 205 -6.26 -19.86 4.97
CA SER A 205 -5.54 -18.60 5.18
C SER A 205 -4.12 -18.82 5.70
N TRP A 206 -3.18 -17.97 5.27
CA TRP A 206 -1.77 -18.01 5.69
C TRP A 206 -1.10 -19.37 5.50
N SER A 207 -1.50 -20.08 4.45
CA SER A 207 -0.91 -21.39 4.13
C SER A 207 0.47 -21.23 3.53
N ASP A 208 1.36 -22.16 3.87
CA ASP A 208 2.66 -22.31 3.22
C ASP A 208 2.52 -22.84 1.79
N ILE A 209 3.55 -22.67 0.96
CA ILE A 209 3.65 -23.22 -0.39
C ILE A 209 3.34 -24.71 -0.42
N SER A 210 3.80 -25.47 0.59
CA SER A 210 3.61 -26.91 0.67
C SER A 210 2.13 -27.33 0.73
N TYR A 211 1.23 -26.48 1.25
CA TYR A 211 -0.22 -26.72 1.21
C TYR A 211 -0.73 -26.74 -0.24
N TYR A 212 -0.28 -25.78 -1.07
CA TYR A 212 -0.70 -25.69 -2.46
C TYR A 212 -0.17 -26.88 -3.27
N GLU A 213 1.03 -27.35 -3.00
CA GLU A 213 1.59 -28.54 -3.62
C GLU A 213 0.86 -29.83 -3.21
N LYS A 214 0.58 -30.00 -1.92
CA LYS A 214 0.05 -31.25 -1.37
C LYS A 214 -1.47 -31.35 -1.48
N GLN A 215 -2.19 -30.24 -1.45
CA GLN A 215 -3.65 -30.23 -1.45
C GLN A 215 -4.25 -29.69 -2.75
N ILE A 216 -3.76 -28.56 -3.26
CA ILE A 216 -4.37 -27.89 -4.42
C ILE A 216 -3.93 -28.53 -5.75
N LEU A 217 -2.65 -28.88 -5.90
CA LEU A 217 -2.14 -29.49 -7.13
C LEU A 217 -2.80 -30.85 -7.47
N PRO A 218 -3.05 -31.77 -6.53
CA PRO A 218 -3.81 -32.99 -6.82
C PRO A 218 -5.23 -32.70 -7.32
N LEU A 219 -5.91 -31.70 -6.74
CA LEU A 219 -7.25 -31.29 -7.17
C LEU A 219 -7.23 -30.72 -8.59
N LEU A 220 -6.22 -29.91 -8.94
CA LEU A 220 -6.00 -29.40 -10.29
C LEU A 220 -5.78 -30.53 -11.30
N ARG A 221 -4.96 -31.53 -10.95
CA ARG A 221 -4.70 -32.68 -11.82
C ARG A 221 -5.96 -33.51 -12.08
N LYS A 222 -6.79 -33.69 -11.04
CA LYS A 222 -8.05 -34.44 -11.06
C LYS A 222 -9.14 -33.73 -11.85
N HIS A 223 -9.43 -32.47 -11.54
CA HIS A 223 -10.59 -31.74 -12.10
C HIS A 223 -10.24 -30.89 -13.33
N LYS A 224 -8.95 -30.68 -13.62
CA LYS A 224 -8.40 -29.77 -14.64
C LYS A 224 -8.67 -28.28 -14.42
N VAL A 225 -9.81 -27.93 -13.82
CA VAL A 225 -10.16 -26.56 -13.42
C VAL A 225 -10.47 -26.56 -11.93
N VAL A 226 -9.76 -25.71 -11.18
CA VAL A 226 -10.05 -25.45 -9.77
C VAL A 226 -10.31 -23.96 -9.60
N HIS A 227 -11.35 -23.64 -8.87
CA HIS A 227 -11.71 -22.28 -8.51
C HIS A 227 -11.42 -22.05 -7.03
N LEU A 228 -10.46 -21.16 -6.75
CA LEU A 228 -10.20 -20.70 -5.40
C LEU A 228 -11.07 -19.49 -5.12
N ASN A 229 -12.09 -19.65 -4.28
CA ASN A 229 -12.98 -18.56 -3.93
C ASN A 229 -12.47 -17.80 -2.68
N ARG A 230 -12.83 -16.53 -2.60
CA ARG A 230 -12.47 -15.61 -1.51
C ARG A 230 -10.97 -15.56 -1.22
N THR A 231 -10.05 -15.20 -2.11
CA THR A 231 -8.60 -15.44 -1.88
C THR A 231 -7.81 -14.41 -1.03
N ASP A 232 -8.42 -13.69 -0.10
CA ASP A 232 -7.76 -12.67 0.75
C ASP A 232 -6.47 -13.13 1.49
N ALA A 233 -5.31 -12.76 0.93
CA ALA A 233 -3.96 -12.91 1.52
C ALA A 233 -3.63 -14.31 2.08
N ARG A 234 -3.70 -15.35 1.24
CA ARG A 234 -3.64 -16.76 1.69
C ARG A 234 -2.32 -17.49 1.46
N LEU A 235 -1.28 -16.78 1.03
CA LEU A 235 0.09 -17.28 1.07
C LEU A 235 0.83 -16.68 2.28
N ALA A 236 1.42 -17.52 3.12
CA ALA A 236 2.21 -17.06 4.26
C ALA A 236 3.35 -16.14 3.83
N ASN A 237 3.56 -15.01 4.50
CA ASN A 237 4.65 -14.08 4.15
C ASN A 237 6.04 -14.57 4.58
N ASN A 238 6.10 -15.42 5.62
CA ASN A 238 7.34 -15.87 6.23
C ASN A 238 7.81 -17.18 5.58
N GLY A 239 9.14 -17.34 5.46
CA GLY A 239 9.73 -18.59 4.94
C GLY A 239 9.57 -18.80 3.42
N LEU A 240 9.06 -17.80 2.68
CA LEU A 240 8.98 -17.90 1.22
C LEU A 240 10.35 -17.75 0.57
N PRO A 241 10.67 -18.55 -0.46
CA PRO A 241 11.83 -18.33 -1.31
C PRO A 241 11.86 -16.92 -1.90
N ILE A 242 13.07 -16.36 -2.04
CA ILE A 242 13.27 -14.99 -2.53
C ILE A 242 12.65 -14.76 -3.93
N GLU A 243 12.68 -15.76 -4.79
CA GLU A 243 12.10 -15.66 -6.14
C GLU A 243 10.58 -15.52 -6.13
N ILE A 244 9.90 -16.14 -5.16
CA ILE A 244 8.45 -15.97 -4.96
C ILE A 244 8.14 -14.56 -4.47
N GLN A 245 8.93 -14.04 -3.54
CA GLN A 245 8.76 -12.67 -3.05
C GLN A 245 9.01 -11.64 -4.14
N LYS A 246 10.08 -11.79 -4.94
CA LYS A 246 10.35 -10.95 -6.11
C LYS A 246 9.20 -10.98 -7.11
N LEU A 247 8.64 -12.15 -7.38
CA LEU A 247 7.48 -12.27 -8.26
C LEU A 247 6.26 -11.54 -7.69
N ARG A 248 5.95 -11.70 -6.40
CA ARG A 248 4.85 -10.96 -5.74
C ARG A 248 5.05 -9.45 -5.87
N CYS A 249 6.27 -8.96 -5.63
CA CYS A 249 6.60 -7.54 -5.80
C CYS A 249 6.44 -7.08 -7.25
N ARG A 250 6.96 -7.84 -8.23
CA ARG A 250 6.81 -7.54 -9.66
C ARG A 250 5.33 -7.50 -10.06
N VAL A 251 4.53 -8.46 -9.62
CA VAL A 251 3.09 -8.47 -9.88
C VAL A 251 2.42 -7.23 -9.30
N ASN A 252 2.70 -6.92 -8.03
CA ASN A 252 2.11 -5.79 -7.34
C ASN A 252 2.43 -4.47 -8.04
N PHE A 253 3.72 -4.18 -8.24
CA PHE A 253 4.16 -2.83 -8.64
C PHE A 253 4.31 -2.64 -10.16
N ASN A 254 4.43 -3.72 -10.94
CA ASN A 254 4.63 -3.64 -12.38
C ASN A 254 3.46 -4.22 -13.19
N ALA A 255 2.91 -5.38 -12.81
CA ALA A 255 1.86 -6.03 -13.58
C ALA A 255 0.46 -5.48 -13.28
N LEU A 256 0.14 -5.24 -12.00
CA LEU A 256 -1.12 -4.66 -11.54
C LEU A 256 -1.09 -3.13 -11.64
N ARG A 257 -0.89 -2.65 -12.86
CA ARG A 257 -1.11 -1.23 -13.19
C ARG A 257 -2.61 -1.00 -13.25
N TYR A 258 -3.02 0.11 -12.66
CA TYR A 258 -4.36 0.62 -12.90
C TYR A 258 -4.54 0.88 -14.40
N GLU A 259 -5.77 0.76 -14.88
CA GLU A 259 -6.09 1.11 -16.27
C GLU A 259 -5.62 2.55 -16.54
N MET A 260 -4.93 2.77 -17.66
CA MET A 260 -4.25 4.05 -17.95
C MET A 260 -5.23 5.23 -17.91
N ASP A 261 -6.49 4.95 -18.25
CA ASP A 261 -7.55 5.93 -18.35
C ASP A 261 -8.40 6.04 -17.08
N MET A 262 -7.91 5.56 -15.92
CA MET A 262 -8.60 5.73 -14.64
C MET A 262 -8.94 7.19 -14.32
N LEU A 263 -8.08 8.13 -14.75
CA LEU A 263 -8.37 9.55 -14.64
C LEU A 263 -9.59 9.94 -15.48
N ALA A 264 -9.69 9.46 -16.72
CA ALA A 264 -10.83 9.71 -17.60
C ALA A 264 -12.13 9.11 -17.01
N PHE A 265 -12.02 7.97 -16.33
CA PHE A 265 -13.14 7.28 -15.69
C PHE A 265 -13.62 7.94 -14.40
N SER A 266 -12.75 8.66 -13.68
CA SER A 266 -13.17 9.49 -12.54
C SER A 266 -14.21 10.54 -12.96
N GLY A 267 -14.09 11.04 -14.20
CA GLY A 267 -14.88 12.16 -14.73
C GLY A 267 -14.64 13.47 -13.98
N CYS A 268 -13.60 13.55 -13.16
CA CYS A 268 -13.22 14.74 -12.42
C CYS A 268 -12.33 15.62 -13.28
N THR A 269 -12.82 16.80 -13.66
CA THR A 269 -12.17 17.73 -14.59
C THR A 269 -11.58 18.95 -13.91
N HIS A 270 -11.60 19.02 -12.57
CA HIS A 270 -11.09 20.17 -11.84
C HIS A 270 -9.59 20.39 -12.10
N GLY A 271 -9.24 21.61 -12.51
CA GLY A 271 -7.87 22.00 -12.88
C GLY A 271 -7.43 21.53 -14.27
N CYS A 272 -8.32 20.87 -15.03
CA CYS A 272 -8.08 20.56 -16.44
C CYS A 272 -8.49 21.76 -17.33
N ASP A 273 -7.81 21.93 -18.45
CA ASP A 273 -8.26 22.85 -19.52
C ASP A 273 -9.25 22.18 -20.48
N ASP A 274 -9.88 22.96 -21.36
CA ASP A 274 -10.91 22.44 -22.28
C ASP A 274 -10.39 21.31 -23.19
N SER A 275 -9.12 21.36 -23.57
CA SER A 275 -8.50 20.34 -24.43
C SER A 275 -8.27 19.03 -23.68
N GLU A 276 -7.80 19.11 -22.43
CA GLU A 276 -7.64 17.98 -21.53
C GLU A 276 -9.00 17.35 -21.20
N VAL A 277 -10.04 18.16 -20.99
CA VAL A 277 -11.40 17.67 -20.76
C VAL A 277 -11.95 16.93 -21.97
N GLU A 278 -11.72 17.44 -23.18
CA GLU A 278 -12.12 16.77 -24.41
C GLU A 278 -11.37 15.45 -24.59
N GLU A 279 -10.06 15.44 -24.32
CA GLU A 279 -9.22 14.24 -24.38
C GLU A 279 -9.69 13.16 -23.41
N LEU A 280 -9.86 13.50 -22.11
CA LEU A 280 -10.39 12.60 -21.09
C LEU A 280 -11.79 12.09 -21.46
N THR A 281 -12.62 12.95 -22.04
CA THR A 281 -13.94 12.54 -22.53
C THR A 281 -13.81 11.55 -23.68
N ARG A 282 -12.97 11.83 -24.67
CA ARG A 282 -12.75 10.93 -25.82
C ARG A 282 -12.22 9.56 -25.38
N MET A 283 -11.24 9.54 -24.47
CA MET A 283 -10.70 8.31 -23.88
C MET A 283 -11.80 7.52 -23.19
N ARG A 284 -12.58 8.15 -22.31
CA ARG A 284 -13.72 7.48 -21.65
C ARG A 284 -14.73 6.92 -22.65
N TYR A 285 -15.04 7.63 -23.74
CA TYR A 285 -15.98 7.16 -24.76
C TYR A 285 -15.42 6.01 -25.60
N ALA A 286 -14.11 5.97 -25.83
CA ALA A 286 -13.44 4.94 -26.63
C ALA A 286 -13.55 3.52 -26.06
N TYR A 287 -13.86 3.36 -24.76
CA TYR A 287 -13.94 2.06 -24.07
C TYR A 287 -15.39 1.55 -23.96
N PRO A 288 -15.91 0.72 -24.89
CA PRO A 288 -17.36 0.46 -24.99
C PRO A 288 -17.99 -0.18 -23.76
N TRP A 289 -17.20 -0.88 -22.93
CA TRP A 289 -17.68 -1.56 -21.72
C TRP A 289 -17.80 -0.63 -20.50
N TRP A 290 -17.30 0.60 -20.56
CA TRP A 290 -17.41 1.54 -19.45
C TRP A 290 -18.87 1.97 -19.25
N LYS A 291 -19.39 1.80 -18.03
CA LYS A 291 -20.83 1.97 -17.74
C LYS A 291 -21.28 3.43 -17.73
N GLU A 292 -20.50 4.31 -17.11
CA GLU A 292 -20.89 5.71 -16.86
C GLU A 292 -20.16 6.68 -17.81
N LYS A 293 -20.80 7.03 -18.93
CA LYS A 293 -20.20 7.86 -20.00
C LYS A 293 -20.45 9.35 -19.86
N VAL A 294 -21.48 9.75 -19.14
CA VAL A 294 -21.80 11.17 -18.88
C VAL A 294 -21.68 11.36 -17.38
N ILE A 295 -20.80 12.26 -16.96
CA ILE A 295 -20.47 12.48 -15.55
C ILE A 295 -20.49 13.99 -15.33
N ASN A 296 -21.22 14.44 -14.31
CA ASN A 296 -21.15 15.81 -13.84
C ASN A 296 -19.98 15.94 -12.85
N SER A 297 -18.88 16.55 -13.28
CA SER A 297 -17.68 16.69 -12.45
C SER A 297 -17.91 17.54 -11.21
N GLU A 298 -18.72 18.61 -11.30
CA GLU A 298 -18.96 19.51 -10.16
C GLU A 298 -19.75 18.81 -9.06
N LEU A 299 -20.79 18.05 -9.45
CA LEU A 299 -21.58 17.27 -8.52
C LEU A 299 -20.71 16.23 -7.79
N LYS A 300 -19.93 15.42 -8.54
CA LYS A 300 -19.01 14.44 -7.94
C LYS A 300 -17.99 15.07 -6.99
N ARG A 301 -17.47 16.25 -7.36
CA ARG A 301 -16.53 17.01 -6.51
C ARG A 301 -17.20 17.43 -5.20
N ASN A 302 -18.42 17.97 -5.27
CA ASN A 302 -19.18 18.42 -4.10
C ASN A 302 -19.55 17.25 -3.18
N ASP A 303 -19.81 16.06 -3.75
CA ASP A 303 -20.05 14.83 -3.00
C ASP A 303 -18.77 14.20 -2.41
N GLY A 304 -17.60 14.81 -2.64
CA GLY A 304 -16.31 14.31 -2.14
C GLY A 304 -15.77 13.08 -2.87
N LEU A 305 -16.27 12.80 -4.08
CA LEU A 305 -15.91 11.62 -4.88
C LEU A 305 -14.73 11.86 -5.83
N CYS A 306 -14.25 13.10 -5.94
CA CYS A 306 -13.09 13.43 -6.75
C CYS A 306 -11.79 13.42 -5.93
N PRO A 307 -10.69 12.86 -6.47
CA PRO A 307 -9.39 12.93 -5.81
C PRO A 307 -8.91 14.37 -5.68
N LEU A 308 -7.98 14.59 -4.74
CA LEU A 308 -7.27 15.86 -4.63
C LEU A 308 -6.38 16.08 -5.83
N THR A 309 -6.31 17.32 -6.31
CA THR A 309 -5.32 17.70 -7.32
C THR A 309 -3.93 17.86 -6.68
N PRO A 310 -2.82 17.86 -7.46
CA PRO A 310 -1.50 18.16 -6.91
C PRO A 310 -1.43 19.53 -6.21
N GLU A 311 -2.15 20.53 -6.74
CA GLU A 311 -2.23 21.87 -6.16
C GLU A 311 -2.93 21.87 -4.80
N GLU A 312 -4.00 21.10 -4.65
CA GLU A 312 -4.76 20.94 -3.40
C GLU A 312 -4.00 20.11 -2.39
N THR A 313 -3.27 19.09 -2.86
CA THR A 313 -2.38 18.27 -2.03
C THR A 313 -1.32 19.16 -1.40
N ALA A 314 -0.70 20.07 -2.16
CA ALA A 314 0.27 21.02 -1.64
C ALA A 314 -0.34 21.93 -0.56
N LEU A 315 -1.57 22.41 -0.78
CA LEU A 315 -2.29 23.25 0.20
C LEU A 315 -2.60 22.50 1.49
N ILE A 316 -3.05 21.25 1.39
CA ILE A 316 -3.39 20.42 2.55
C ILE A 316 -2.12 20.08 3.34
N LEU A 317 -1.05 19.63 2.68
CA LEU A 317 0.22 19.35 3.37
C LEU A 317 0.75 20.59 4.11
N LYS A 318 0.66 21.77 3.48
CA LYS A 318 1.03 23.04 4.11
C LYS A 318 0.13 23.39 5.30
N ALA A 319 -1.18 23.16 5.19
CA ALA A 319 -2.13 23.41 6.27
C ALA A 319 -1.95 22.46 7.46
N LEU A 320 -1.43 21.26 7.21
CA LEU A 320 -1.06 20.27 8.23
C LEU A 320 0.31 20.52 8.85
N ASP A 321 0.96 21.65 8.52
CA ASP A 321 2.29 22.03 9.03
C ASP A 321 3.39 21.01 8.71
N ILE A 322 3.27 20.32 7.56
CA ILE A 322 4.30 19.41 7.06
C ILE A 322 5.49 20.23 6.56
N ASP A 323 6.67 19.98 7.13
CA ASP A 323 7.93 20.64 6.77
C ASP A 323 8.17 20.60 5.25
N GLN A 324 8.40 21.76 4.65
CA GLN A 324 8.66 21.90 3.22
C GLN A 324 9.93 21.18 2.77
N ASN A 325 10.88 20.95 3.69
CA ASN A 325 12.12 20.22 3.41
C ASN A 325 11.96 18.69 3.48
N ILE A 326 10.78 18.17 3.80
CA ILE A 326 10.57 16.72 3.84
C ILE A 326 10.75 16.10 2.46
N GLN A 327 11.35 14.90 2.40
CA GLN A 327 11.36 14.11 1.17
C GLN A 327 9.96 13.54 0.91
N ILE A 328 9.36 13.93 -0.20
CA ILE A 328 8.12 13.35 -0.70
C ILE A 328 8.49 12.33 -1.78
N TYR A 329 7.73 11.22 -1.86
CA TYR A 329 7.88 10.22 -2.92
C TYR A 329 6.56 10.09 -3.66
N ILE A 330 6.59 10.24 -4.99
CA ILE A 330 5.41 10.06 -5.83
C ILE A 330 5.30 8.59 -6.22
N ALA A 331 4.29 7.90 -5.69
CA ALA A 331 3.96 6.51 -6.01
C ALA A 331 2.92 6.42 -7.15
N ALA A 332 3.18 7.10 -8.26
CA ALA A 332 2.30 7.12 -9.44
C ALA A 332 3.11 6.92 -10.74
N GLY A 333 2.40 6.65 -11.84
CA GLY A 333 2.97 6.68 -13.19
C GLY A 333 3.22 8.12 -13.66
N GLU A 334 3.30 8.30 -14.98
CA GLU A 334 3.33 9.66 -15.56
C GLU A 334 2.07 10.43 -15.14
N ILE A 335 2.27 11.63 -14.59
CA ILE A 335 1.17 12.47 -14.11
C ILE A 335 0.53 13.16 -15.31
N PHE A 336 -0.79 13.01 -15.46
CA PHE A 336 -1.55 13.69 -16.50
C PHE A 336 -1.45 15.21 -16.35
N GLY A 337 -1.21 15.92 -17.45
CA GLY A 337 -0.86 17.35 -17.46
C GLY A 337 0.58 17.66 -17.01
N GLY A 338 1.37 16.64 -16.66
CA GLY A 338 2.82 16.70 -16.50
C GLY A 338 3.33 17.75 -15.51
N GLU A 339 4.46 18.38 -15.89
CA GLU A 339 5.13 19.42 -15.09
C GLU A 339 4.23 20.60 -14.75
N ARG A 340 3.29 20.96 -15.63
CA ARG A 340 2.33 22.05 -15.39
C ARG A 340 1.49 21.78 -14.13
N ARG A 341 0.95 20.57 -14.00
CA ARG A 341 0.14 20.16 -12.84
C ARG A 341 0.99 19.99 -11.59
N MET A 342 2.24 19.55 -11.75
CA MET A 342 3.15 19.32 -10.63
C MET A 342 3.85 20.58 -10.11
N ALA A 343 3.83 21.67 -10.88
CA ALA A 343 4.58 22.90 -10.59
C ALA A 343 4.32 23.46 -9.18
N ARG A 344 3.05 23.53 -8.75
CA ARG A 344 2.70 24.08 -7.43
C ARG A 344 3.16 23.19 -6.29
N LEU A 345 3.04 21.86 -6.46
CA LEU A 345 3.47 20.90 -5.46
C LEU A 345 5.00 20.92 -5.31
N ARG A 346 5.73 20.88 -6.43
CA ARG A 346 7.20 20.96 -6.46
C ARG A 346 7.74 22.30 -5.95
N ALA A 347 7.03 23.41 -6.20
CA ALA A 347 7.40 24.72 -5.65
C ALA A 347 7.22 24.79 -4.12
N THR A 348 6.24 24.05 -3.57
CA THR A 348 5.98 24.02 -2.12
C THR A 348 6.88 23.02 -1.40
N TYR A 349 7.19 21.90 -2.05
CA TYR A 349 8.03 20.82 -1.54
C TYR A 349 9.12 20.50 -2.57
N PRO A 350 10.31 21.13 -2.48
CA PRO A 350 11.37 21.00 -3.48
C PRO A 350 12.03 19.60 -3.51
N ASN A 351 11.93 18.84 -2.41
CA ASN A 351 12.47 17.48 -2.29
C ASN A 351 11.41 16.45 -2.73
N LEU A 352 10.91 16.59 -3.96
CA LEU A 352 9.82 15.78 -4.54
C LEU A 352 10.31 14.59 -5.38
#